data_AF-A0A377PN78-F1
#
_entry.id   AF-A0A377PN78-F1
#
_cell.length_a   1.000
_cell.length_b   1.000
_cell.length_c   1.000
_cell.angle_alpha   90.00
_cell.angle_beta   90.00
_cell.angle_gamma   90.00
#
_symmetry.space_group_name_H-M   'P 1'
#
loop_
_entity.id
_entity.type
_entity.pdbx_description
1 polymer ?
#
loop_
_entity_poly.entity_id
_entity_poly.type
_entity_poly.pdbx_seq_one_letter_code
_entity_poly.pdbx_strand_id
1 'polypeptide(L)'
;MSQTHHIAVLPGDGIGPEIMAQAYKVIDAVRQRFGLRISTSEYDVGGAAIDKHGTPLPAATIAGCEQASAILFGSVGGPKWEKPTARTAA
;
A
#
# COMPACT_ATOMS: atom_id res chain seq x y z
N MET A 1 7.89 27.11 -5.14
CA MET A 1 7.17 26.48 -4.01
C MET A 1 7.62 25.03 -3.92
N SER A 2 7.98 24.52 -2.73
CA SER A 2 8.37 23.11 -2.60
C SER A 2 7.13 22.23 -2.77
N GLN A 3 7.11 21.41 -3.82
CA GLN A 3 6.03 20.47 -4.12
C GLN A 3 6.08 19.34 -3.08
N THR A 4 4.93 19.01 -2.48
CA THR A 4 4.80 17.82 -1.64
C THR A 4 4.53 16.62 -2.53
N HIS A 5 5.36 15.59 -2.45
CA HIS A 5 5.17 14.31 -3.14
C HIS A 5 4.36 13.37 -2.24
N HIS A 6 3.14 13.04 -2.65
CA HIS A 6 2.30 12.11 -1.90
C HIS A 6 2.52 10.67 -2.40
N ILE A 7 2.70 9.73 -1.47
CA ILE A 7 2.88 8.31 -1.77
C ILE A 7 1.77 7.51 -1.09
N ALA A 8 1.02 6.75 -1.87
CA ALA A 8 0.12 5.73 -1.34
C ALA A 8 0.96 4.50 -0.97
N VAL A 9 0.90 4.07 0.28
CA VAL A 9 1.65 2.92 0.77
C VAL A 9 0.68 1.76 0.97
N LEU A 10 0.96 0.64 0.31
CA LEU A 10 0.12 -0.55 0.29
C LEU A 10 0.95 -1.72 0.85
N PRO A 11 0.98 -1.92 2.18
CA PRO A 11 1.86 -2.91 2.80
C PRO A 11 1.50 -4.35 2.42
N GLY A 12 0.22 -4.64 2.27
CA GLY A 12 -0.32 -5.94 1.86
C GLY A 12 -0.10 -7.05 2.90
N ASP A 13 0.28 -8.24 2.43
CA ASP A 13 0.28 -9.51 3.14
C ASP A 13 1.68 -10.10 3.36
N GLY A 14 1.75 -11.10 4.24
CA GLY A 14 2.98 -11.84 4.52
C GLY A 14 4.06 -10.92 5.10
N ILE A 15 5.25 -10.93 4.50
CA ILE A 15 6.37 -10.08 4.92
C ILE A 15 6.21 -8.60 4.51
N GLY A 16 5.19 -8.28 3.71
CA GLY A 16 4.97 -6.94 3.15
C GLY A 16 5.00 -5.82 4.20
N PRO A 17 4.22 -5.91 5.30
CA PRO A 17 4.27 -4.92 6.38
C PRO A 17 5.64 -4.79 7.06
N GLU A 18 6.37 -5.89 7.24
CA GLU A 18 7.68 -5.90 7.92
C GLU A 18 8.75 -5.18 7.10
N ILE A 19 8.78 -5.41 5.79
CA ILE A 19 9.70 -4.73 4.88
C ILE A 19 9.27 -3.27 4.66
N MET A 20 7.96 -2.98 4.68
CA MET A 20 7.45 -1.61 4.55
C MET A 20 7.86 -0.73 5.73
N ALA A 21 7.90 -1.30 6.95
CA ALA A 21 8.44 -0.62 8.12
C ALA A 21 9.91 -0.19 7.93
N GLN A 22 10.71 -0.93 7.14
CA GLN A 22 12.08 -0.51 6.81
C GLN A 22 12.11 0.56 5.72
N ALA A 23 11.20 0.47 4.73
CA ALA A 23 11.05 1.50 3.70
C ALA A 23 10.74 2.87 4.32
N TYR A 24 9.88 2.93 5.35
CA TYR A 24 9.62 4.18 6.08
C TYR A 24 10.87 4.78 6.72
N LYS A 25 11.73 3.97 7.33
CA LYS A 25 13.00 4.47 7.91
C LYS A 25 13.90 5.11 6.85
N VAL A 26 13.94 4.53 5.66
CA VAL A 26 14.72 5.08 4.53
C VAL A 26 14.07 6.35 3.99
N ILE A 27 12.74 6.39 3.87
CA ILE A 27 12.00 7.60 3.47
C ILE A 27 12.28 8.74 4.45
N ASP A 28 12.29 8.48 5.76
CA ASP A 28 12.59 9.49 6.78
C ASP A 28 14.02 10.00 6.69
N ALA A 29 14.99 9.10 6.48
CA ALA A 29 16.37 9.49 6.24
C ALA A 29 16.52 10.37 4.98
N VAL A 30 15.80 10.06 3.91
CA VAL A 30 15.78 10.82 2.66
C VAL A 30 15.11 12.19 2.84
N ARG A 31 13.95 12.25 3.54
CA ARG A 31 13.27 13.50 3.92
C ARG A 31 14.24 14.45 4.64
N GLN A 32 14.96 13.93 5.64
CA GLN A 32 15.90 14.71 6.45
C GLN A 32 17.13 15.15 5.65
N ARG A 33 17.74 14.24 4.88
CA ARG A 33 18.99 14.50 4.15
C ARG A 33 18.83 15.52 3.03
N PHE A 34 17.70 15.48 2.32
CA PHE A 34 17.49 16.28 1.11
C PHE A 34 16.43 17.37 1.28
N GLY A 35 15.81 17.49 2.46
CA GLY A 35 14.74 18.46 2.71
C GLY A 35 13.48 18.21 1.85
N LEU A 36 13.24 16.96 1.45
CA LEU A 36 12.10 16.59 0.61
C LEU A 36 10.81 16.54 1.42
N ARG A 37 9.75 17.13 0.87
CA ARG A 37 8.39 17.04 1.42
C ARG A 37 7.71 15.82 0.83
N ILE A 38 7.82 14.68 1.51
CA ILE A 38 7.12 13.45 1.13
C ILE A 38 6.01 13.23 2.16
N SER A 39 4.77 13.02 1.74
CA SER A 39 3.68 12.56 2.61
C SER A 39 3.26 11.14 2.23
N THR A 40 2.76 10.38 3.20
CA THR A 40 2.40 8.97 3.02
C THR A 40 1.04 8.70 3.63
N SER A 41 0.21 7.93 2.92
CA SER A 41 -1.06 7.39 3.44
C SER A 41 -1.08 5.88 3.20
N GLU A 42 -1.48 5.12 4.22
CA GLU A 42 -1.59 3.66 4.11
C GLU A 42 -2.98 3.21 3.68
N TYR A 43 -3.02 2.18 2.83
CA TYR A 43 -4.26 1.58 2.35
C TYR A 43 -4.17 0.06 2.39
N ASP A 44 -5.30 -0.59 2.72
CA ASP A 44 -5.41 -2.03 2.70
C ASP A 44 -5.46 -2.55 1.25
N VAL A 45 -4.74 -3.63 0.97
CA VAL A 45 -4.76 -4.36 -0.31
C VAL A 45 -4.56 -5.86 -0.09
N GLY A 46 -4.97 -6.69 -1.03
CA GLY A 46 -4.73 -8.14 -1.00
C GLY A 46 -5.55 -8.85 0.07
N GLY A 47 -4.97 -9.86 0.71
CA GLY A 47 -5.57 -10.65 1.77
C GLY A 47 -6.01 -9.82 2.97
N ALA A 48 -5.21 -8.84 3.39
CA ALA A 48 -5.54 -7.89 4.44
C ALA A 48 -6.80 -7.08 4.10
N ALA A 49 -6.99 -6.74 2.83
CA ALA A 49 -8.20 -6.08 2.37
C ALA A 49 -9.39 -7.04 2.24
N ILE A 50 -9.19 -8.28 1.80
CA ILE A 50 -10.25 -9.30 1.79
C ILE A 50 -10.79 -9.50 3.21
N ASP A 51 -9.90 -9.63 4.19
CA ASP A 51 -10.26 -9.87 5.59
C ASP A 51 -11.07 -8.72 6.20
N LYS A 52 -10.77 -7.47 5.85
CA LYS A 52 -11.39 -6.27 6.43
C LYS A 52 -12.59 -5.74 5.64
N HIS A 53 -12.51 -5.79 4.31
CA HIS A 53 -13.43 -5.12 3.39
C HIS A 53 -14.18 -6.09 2.48
N GLY A 54 -13.86 -7.39 2.52
CA GLY A 54 -14.47 -8.41 1.66
C GLY A 54 -14.03 -8.36 0.20
N THR A 55 -13.07 -7.49 -0.15
CA THR A 55 -12.53 -7.33 -1.51
C THR A 55 -11.01 -7.11 -1.45
N PRO A 56 -10.22 -7.67 -2.38
CA PRO A 56 -8.77 -7.48 -2.40
C PRO A 56 -8.35 -6.05 -2.76
N LEU A 57 -9.24 -5.26 -3.36
CA LEU A 57 -8.97 -3.89 -3.76
C LEU A 57 -10.18 -2.98 -3.45
N PRO A 58 -10.25 -2.41 -2.23
CA PRO A 58 -11.31 -1.50 -1.83
C PRO A 58 -11.32 -0.23 -2.69
N ALA A 59 -12.50 0.33 -2.95
CA ALA A 59 -12.63 1.59 -3.69
C ALA A 59 -11.87 2.74 -3.03
N ALA A 60 -11.79 2.75 -1.70
CA ALA A 60 -11.00 3.73 -0.95
C ALA A 60 -9.49 3.62 -1.25
N THR A 61 -8.97 2.40 -1.43
CA THR A 61 -7.57 2.16 -1.83
C THR A 61 -7.30 2.69 -3.24
N ILE A 62 -8.23 2.47 -4.18
CA ILE A 62 -8.13 3.01 -5.55
C ILE A 62 -8.11 4.54 -5.50
N ALA A 63 -9.09 5.16 -4.83
CA ALA A 63 -9.18 6.61 -4.71
C ALA A 63 -7.94 7.23 -4.05
N GLY A 64 -7.37 6.53 -3.06
CA GLY A 64 -6.12 6.94 -2.41
C GLY A 64 -4.91 6.89 -3.35
N CYS A 65 -4.81 5.84 -4.17
CA CYS A 65 -3.77 5.70 -5.19
C CYS A 65 -3.87 6.77 -6.29
N GLU A 66 -5.08 7.08 -6.76
CA GLU A 66 -5.32 8.11 -7.78
C GLU A 66 -4.93 9.53 -7.32
N GLN A 67 -5.01 9.79 -6.01
CA GLN A 67 -4.59 11.05 -5.39
C GLN A 67 -3.08 11.11 -5.12
N ALA A 68 -2.37 9.98 -5.21
CA ALA A 68 -0.95 9.91 -4.94
C ALA A 68 -0.11 10.14 -6.19
N SER A 69 1.11 10.64 -5.99
CA SER A 69 2.11 10.79 -7.05
C SER A 69 2.79 9.46 -7.40
N ALA A 70 2.80 8.52 -6.46
CA ALA A 70 3.36 7.19 -6.62
C ALA A 70 2.72 6.19 -5.65
N ILE A 71 2.86 4.90 -5.97
CA ILE A 71 2.43 3.79 -5.13
C ILE A 71 3.67 3.05 -4.66
N LEU A 72 3.82 2.91 -3.34
CA LEU A 72 4.81 2.02 -2.73
C LEU A 72 4.11 0.74 -2.27
N PHE A 73 4.33 -0.32 -3.03
CA PHE A 73 3.62 -1.59 -2.88
C PHE A 73 4.51 -2.64 -2.20
N GLY A 74 3.97 -3.33 -1.21
CA GLY A 74 4.64 -4.44 -0.53
C GLY A 74 4.47 -5.75 -1.28
N SER A 75 3.84 -6.74 -0.64
CA SER A 75 3.50 -8.03 -1.23
C SER A 75 2.04 -8.35 -0.99
N VAL A 76 1.41 -9.17 -1.83
CA VAL A 76 0.04 -9.65 -1.61
C VAL A 76 -0.06 -11.15 -1.83
N GLY A 77 -1.00 -11.77 -1.14
CA GLY A 77 -1.29 -13.19 -1.24
C GLY A 77 -0.82 -14.02 -0.05
N GLY A 78 -1.25 -15.27 -0.05
CA GLY A 78 -0.91 -16.26 0.96
C GLY A 78 -1.89 -17.43 0.93
N PRO A 79 -1.54 -18.60 1.50
CA PRO A 79 -2.33 -19.83 1.38
C PRO A 79 -3.78 -19.71 1.85
N LYS A 80 -4.06 -18.77 2.76
CA LYS A 80 -5.40 -18.47 3.25
C LYS A 80 -6.38 -18.05 2.14
N TRP A 81 -5.90 -17.35 1.11
CA TRP A 81 -6.72 -16.76 0.04
C TRP A 81 -6.46 -17.39 -1.33
N GLU A 82 -5.68 -18.48 -1.40
CA GLU A 82 -5.36 -19.19 -2.66
C GLU A 82 -6.54 -20.02 -3.19
N LYS A 83 -7.51 -20.37 -2.33
CA LYS A 83 -8.69 -21.12 -2.79
C LYS A 83 -9.62 -20.18 -3.54
N PRO A 84 -10.05 -20.52 -4.78
CA PRO A 84 -11.02 -19.72 -5.50
C PRO A 84 -12.38 -19.87 -4.84
N THR A 85 -12.65 -19.07 -3.81
CA THR A 85 -14.02 -18.91 -3.30
C THR A 85 -14.74 -17.91 -4.19
N ALA A 86 -15.42 -18.47 -5.19
CA ALA A 86 -16.54 -17.89 -5.96
C ALA A 86 -16.24 -16.74 -6.95
N ARG A 87 -16.35 -17.10 -8.24
CA ARG A 87 -16.67 -16.27 -9.43
C ARG A 87 -15.88 -14.96 -9.63
N THR A 88 -14.74 -15.07 -10.29
CA THR A 88 -14.34 -14.05 -11.27
C THR A 88 -15.36 -14.07 -12.40
N ALA A 89 -16.31 -13.14 -12.39
CA ALA A 89 -17.17 -12.88 -13.54
C ALA A 89 -16.27 -12.34 -14.68
N ALA A 90 -16.34 -13.05 -15.81
CA ALA A 90 -15.89 -12.57 -17.10
C ALA A 90 -16.81 -11.45 -17.60
#